data_AF-V5GVA3-F1
#
_entry.id   AF-V5GVA3-F1
#
_cell.length_a   1.000
_cell.length_b   1.000
_cell.length_c   1.000
_cell.angle_alpha   90.00
_cell.angle_beta   90.00
_cell.angle_gamma   90.00
#
_symmetry.space_group_name_H-M   'P 1'
#
loop_
_entity.id
_entity.type
_entity.pdbx_description
1 polymer ?
#
loop_
_entity_poly.entity_id
_entity_poly.type
_entity_poly.pdbx_seq_one_letter_code
_entity_poly.pdbx_strand_id
1 'polypeptide(L)'
;MSGQVEPLYLTEFEINYELRIRGVRTTRKNLASKRVILKNLLDKDKGDIRTFVDPDFDIELEKDVIDKTISDLQSLIIEYSTSKDESFSNIINSRLISLTNRVHRFQVPAEPPELNKSWSEFKDDAIASCIELEANLESKLMKSVTTNIIAPSSSNKSVPVFKWGLKFNGSTSLRAFLERVTELARARNVSEAELYDSCIDLFEGQALIWFRSIRHEITTWPDLTKKLEEVFLSSNYNEELLDEIKRRTQGRNEPIAMFIATMQNLFNRLSSPMSNAEQLKIIRRNILPKYIERLALTDINSTTELISLCKKIDEATQHQNKYTPPKHSSCMETDLAYVDRPCTSTRTDKTSGTPKTKIKDKNIVTCWNCHIKGHKFNVCRKPKNKFCYKCGKQNLTINSCGCSKTKN
;
A
#
# COMPACT_ATOMS: atom_id res chain seq x y z
N MET A 1 24.30 8.80 0.03
CA MET A 1 24.19 9.41 1.37
C MET A 1 23.47 10.76 1.28
N SER A 2 22.28 10.92 1.88
CA SER A 2 21.59 12.23 1.95
C SER A 2 22.09 13.02 3.16
N GLY A 3 23.31 13.54 3.06
CA GLY A 3 23.97 14.33 4.11
C GLY A 3 23.98 15.82 3.78
N GLN A 4 23.88 16.67 4.81
CA GLN A 4 24.11 18.11 4.68
C GLN A 4 25.62 18.37 4.81
N VAL A 5 26.16 19.31 4.01
CA VAL A 5 27.55 19.76 4.16
C VAL A 5 27.74 20.36 5.57
N GLU A 6 28.69 19.85 6.34
CA GLU A 6 29.03 20.43 7.64
C GLU A 6 30.20 21.42 7.53
N PRO A 7 29.99 22.73 7.78
CA PRO A 7 31.04 23.75 7.62
C PRO A 7 32.26 23.56 8.53
N LEU A 8 32.10 22.82 9.64
CA LEU A 8 33.18 22.56 10.59
C LEU A 8 34.35 21.81 9.92
N TYR A 9 34.03 20.92 8.99
CA TYR A 9 34.98 19.99 8.39
C TYR A 9 35.50 20.42 7.03
N LEU A 10 35.03 21.56 6.52
CA LEU A 10 35.52 22.14 5.28
C LEU A 10 36.79 22.95 5.51
N THR A 11 37.64 22.94 4.49
CA THR A 11 38.79 23.84 4.35
C THR A 11 38.33 25.27 4.13
N GLU A 12 39.22 26.24 4.38
CA GLU A 12 38.90 27.65 4.13
C GLU A 12 38.52 27.91 2.67
N PHE A 13 39.16 27.21 1.75
CA PHE A 13 38.93 27.35 0.32
C PHE A 13 37.54 26.84 -0.10
N GLU A 14 37.13 25.66 0.40
CA GLU A 14 35.78 25.11 0.17
C GLU A 14 34.69 26.01 0.78
N ILE A 15 34.92 26.55 1.98
CA ILE A 15 33.98 27.48 2.62
C ILE A 15 33.83 28.77 1.81
N ASN A 16 34.94 29.33 1.32
CA ASN A 16 34.90 30.53 0.50
C ASN A 16 34.12 30.29 -0.81
N TYR A 17 34.25 29.11 -1.41
CA TYR A 17 33.46 28.72 -2.59
C TYR A 17 31.96 28.63 -2.26
N GLU A 18 31.58 27.89 -1.21
CA GLU A 18 30.18 27.71 -0.81
C GLU A 18 29.50 29.03 -0.39
N LEU A 19 30.25 29.98 0.17
CA LEU A 19 29.77 31.34 0.44
C LEU A 19 29.61 32.16 -0.86
N ARG A 20 30.56 32.04 -1.79
CA ARG A 20 30.55 32.77 -3.07
C ARG A 20 29.35 32.42 -3.94
N ILE A 21 29.01 31.14 -4.07
CA ILE A 21 27.83 30.68 -4.83
C ILE A 21 26.49 31.14 -4.21
N ARG A 22 26.51 31.52 -2.93
CA ARG A 22 25.36 32.11 -2.21
C ARG A 22 25.40 33.63 -2.17
N GLY A 23 26.23 34.25 -2.99
CA GLY A 23 26.33 35.71 -3.12
C GLY A 23 27.08 36.42 -1.98
N VAL A 24 27.76 35.67 -1.09
CA VAL A 24 28.44 36.23 0.08
C VAL A 24 29.96 36.20 -0.12
N ARG A 25 30.60 37.37 -0.18
CA ARG A 25 32.07 37.50 -0.26
C ARG A 25 32.65 37.93 1.09
N THR A 26 33.48 37.09 1.70
CA THR A 26 34.05 37.32 3.03
C THR A 26 35.57 37.43 2.99
N THR A 27 36.10 38.53 2.45
CA THR A 27 37.56 38.78 2.37
C THR A 27 38.18 39.26 3.68
N ARG A 28 37.40 39.81 4.61
CA ARG A 28 37.87 40.39 5.89
C ARG A 28 37.47 39.60 7.15
N LYS A 29 36.80 38.45 7.00
CA LYS A 29 36.30 37.65 8.14
C LYS A 29 37.23 36.46 8.40
N ASN A 30 37.37 36.07 9.66
CA ASN A 30 38.14 34.87 10.03
C ASN A 30 37.37 33.56 9.74
N LEU A 31 38.06 32.43 9.72
CA LEU A 31 37.50 31.12 9.38
C LEU A 31 36.32 30.72 10.27
N ALA A 32 36.40 30.96 11.58
CA ALA A 32 35.32 30.66 12.52
C ALA A 32 34.03 31.43 12.18
N SER A 33 34.15 32.72 11.86
CA SER A 33 33.02 33.54 11.42
C SER A 33 32.44 33.03 10.10
N LYS A 34 33.29 32.65 9.13
CA LYS A 34 32.86 32.09 7.85
C LYS A 34 32.06 30.81 8.01
N ARG A 35 32.45 29.91 8.92
CA ARG A 35 31.73 28.67 9.25
C ARG A 35 30.33 28.93 9.81
N VAL A 36 30.22 29.89 10.74
CA VAL A 36 28.92 30.28 11.33
C VAL A 36 28.00 30.88 10.27
N ILE A 37 28.54 31.75 9.40
CA ILE A 37 27.79 32.33 8.29
C ILE A 37 27.29 31.23 7.35
N LEU A 38 28.17 30.30 6.94
CA LEU A 38 27.80 29.21 6.04
C LEU A 38 26.74 28.29 6.66
N LYS A 39 26.86 27.95 7.96
CA LYS A 39 25.86 27.14 8.65
C LYS A 39 24.47 27.78 8.60
N ASN A 40 24.37 29.06 8.91
CA ASN A 40 23.10 29.80 8.87
C ASN A 40 22.52 29.89 7.44
N LEU A 41 23.37 29.98 6.43
CA LEU A 41 22.92 29.97 5.03
C LEU A 41 22.40 28.58 4.62
N LEU A 42 23.12 27.50 4.97
CA LEU A 42 22.70 26.13 4.71
C LEU A 42 21.38 25.77 5.41
N ASP A 43 21.10 26.34 6.58
CA ASP A 43 19.82 26.14 7.28
C ASP A 43 18.67 26.91 6.62
N LYS A 44 18.93 28.06 5.99
CA LYS A 44 17.95 28.80 5.18
C LYS A 44 17.65 28.11 3.86
N ASP A 45 18.64 27.43 3.27
CA ASP A 45 18.48 26.65 2.04
C ASP A 45 17.47 25.48 2.19
N LYS A 46 17.08 25.10 3.41
CA LYS A 46 16.09 24.04 3.70
C LYS A 46 14.65 24.43 3.34
N GLY A 47 14.34 25.72 3.22
CA GLY A 47 12.97 26.23 3.12
C GLY A 47 12.61 26.96 1.82
N ASP A 48 13.56 27.24 0.92
CA ASP A 48 13.38 28.18 -0.18
C ASP A 48 13.82 27.64 -1.56
N ILE A 49 13.29 28.24 -2.63
CA ILE A 49 13.70 27.98 -4.03
C ILE A 49 15.09 28.62 -4.24
N ARG A 50 16.05 27.79 -4.64
CA ARG A 50 17.47 28.14 -4.83
C ARG A 50 17.67 29.26 -5.86
N THR A 51 18.22 30.39 -5.44
CA THR A 51 18.93 31.32 -6.33
C THR A 51 20.42 31.27 -6.01
N PHE A 52 21.14 30.31 -6.60
CA PHE A 52 22.59 30.36 -6.62
C PHE A 52 23.03 31.43 -7.62
N VAL A 53 24.05 32.20 -7.26
CA VAL A 53 24.71 33.11 -8.19
C VAL A 53 25.72 32.28 -8.95
N ASP A 54 25.64 32.27 -10.29
CA ASP A 54 26.70 31.71 -11.14
C ASP A 54 27.94 32.60 -11.00
N PRO A 55 28.98 32.16 -10.27
CA PRO A 55 30.22 32.90 -10.19
C PRO A 55 30.88 32.93 -11.56
N ASP A 56 31.49 34.07 -11.90
CA ASP A 56 32.45 34.14 -12.99
C ASP A 56 33.61 33.16 -12.69
N PHE A 57 33.66 32.05 -13.43
CA PHE A 57 34.58 30.94 -13.23
C PHE A 57 35.66 30.94 -14.31
N ASP A 58 36.91 30.95 -13.89
CA ASP A 58 38.01 30.48 -14.71
C ASP A 58 37.96 28.94 -14.74
N ILE A 59 37.71 28.38 -15.92
CA ILE A 59 37.45 26.95 -16.12
C ILE A 59 38.71 26.12 -15.85
N GLU A 60 39.88 26.64 -16.23
CA GLU A 60 41.15 25.93 -16.03
C GLU A 60 41.50 25.91 -14.55
N LEU A 61 41.26 27.02 -13.84
CA LEU A 61 41.43 27.08 -12.40
C LEU A 61 40.46 26.15 -11.67
N GLU A 62 39.21 26.05 -12.14
CA GLU A 62 38.19 25.18 -11.54
C GLU A 62 38.54 23.69 -11.73
N LYS A 63 39.09 23.33 -12.90
CA LYS A 63 39.61 21.99 -13.18
C LYS A 63 40.71 21.59 -12.20
N ASP A 64 41.75 22.43 -12.10
CA ASP A 64 42.90 22.21 -11.20
C ASP A 64 42.46 22.04 -9.75
N VAL A 65 41.46 22.83 -9.33
CA VAL A 65 40.90 22.78 -8.00
C VAL A 65 40.11 21.49 -7.74
N ILE A 66 39.30 21.03 -8.70
CA ILE A 66 38.56 19.78 -8.59
C ILE A 66 39.53 18.60 -8.49
N ASP A 67 40.53 18.55 -9.38
CA ASP A 67 41.54 17.49 -9.40
C ASP A 67 42.36 17.44 -8.10
N LYS A 68 42.78 18.60 -7.58
CA LYS A 68 43.45 18.70 -6.28
C LYS A 68 42.57 18.20 -5.14
N THR A 69 41.29 18.58 -5.14
CA THR A 69 40.35 18.15 -4.09
C THR A 69 40.09 16.64 -4.14
N ILE A 70 40.02 16.04 -5.35
CA ILE A 70 39.93 14.59 -5.56
C ILE A 70 41.16 13.89 -4.99
N SER A 71 42.36 14.37 -5.34
CA SER A 71 43.63 13.79 -4.88
C SER A 71 43.80 13.89 -3.35
N ASP A 72 43.42 15.02 -2.77
CA ASP A 72 43.39 15.23 -1.32
C ASP A 72 42.43 14.24 -0.64
N LEU A 73 41.22 14.05 -1.17
CA LEU A 73 40.23 13.12 -0.62
C LEU A 73 40.68 11.65 -0.77
N GLN A 74 41.30 11.29 -1.90
CA GLN A 74 41.94 9.98 -2.07
C GLN A 74 42.97 9.73 -0.98
N SER A 75 43.84 10.71 -0.73
CA SER A 75 44.89 10.63 0.31
C SER A 75 44.28 10.48 1.71
N LEU A 76 43.25 11.26 2.04
CA LEU A 76 42.54 11.18 3.32
C LEU A 76 41.82 9.83 3.49
N ILE A 77 41.24 9.26 2.43
CA ILE A 77 40.59 7.94 2.46
C ILE A 77 41.63 6.82 2.65
N ILE A 78 42.84 6.98 2.11
CA ILE A 78 43.96 6.07 2.36
C ILE A 78 44.41 6.18 3.83
N GLU A 79 44.66 7.40 4.33
CA GLU A 79 45.09 7.65 5.71
C GLU A 79 44.06 7.16 6.75
N TYR A 80 42.77 7.34 6.49
CA TYR A 80 41.68 6.82 7.33
C TYR A 80 41.76 5.30 7.54
N SER A 81 42.34 4.57 6.58
CA SER A 81 42.51 3.11 6.66
C SER A 81 43.51 2.70 7.74
N THR A 82 44.32 3.65 8.21
CA THR A 82 45.38 3.45 9.21
C THR A 82 44.94 3.88 10.62
N SER A 83 44.11 4.93 10.76
CA SER A 83 43.74 5.51 12.09
C SER A 83 42.36 5.10 12.63
N LYS A 84 41.38 4.76 11.77
CA LYS A 84 39.99 4.37 12.14
C LYS A 84 39.24 5.34 13.09
N ASP A 85 39.52 6.64 13.02
CA ASP A 85 38.84 7.65 13.85
C ASP A 85 37.50 8.11 13.25
N GLU A 86 36.43 8.10 14.04
CA GLU A 86 35.07 8.51 13.62
C GLU A 86 35.02 9.98 13.13
N SER A 87 35.89 10.84 13.66
CA SER A 87 36.07 12.22 13.22
C SER A 87 36.52 12.32 11.75
N PHE A 88 37.38 11.42 11.28
CA PHE A 88 37.87 11.40 9.90
C PHE A 88 36.78 11.03 8.90
N SER A 89 35.86 10.14 9.26
CA SER A 89 34.74 9.78 8.40
C SER A 89 33.81 10.98 8.15
N ASN A 90 33.50 11.74 9.20
CA ASN A 90 32.69 12.96 9.09
C ASN A 90 33.40 14.05 8.28
N ILE A 91 34.73 14.14 8.39
CA ILE A 91 35.55 15.06 7.58
C ILE A 91 35.47 14.71 6.10
N ILE A 92 35.76 13.45 5.75
CA ILE A 92 35.77 12.99 4.36
C ILE A 92 34.37 13.15 3.74
N ASN A 93 33.33 12.73 4.46
CA ASN A 93 31.95 12.80 3.97
C ASN A 93 31.51 14.25 3.69
N SER A 94 31.79 15.19 4.60
CA SER A 94 31.40 16.59 4.42
C SER A 94 32.12 17.25 3.25
N ARG A 95 33.41 16.95 3.06
CA ARG A 95 34.20 17.45 1.92
C ARG A 95 33.78 16.81 0.60
N LEU A 96 33.46 15.52 0.59
CA LEU A 96 32.97 14.79 -0.59
C LEU A 96 31.62 15.33 -1.06
N ILE A 97 30.67 15.58 -0.16
CA ILE A 97 29.38 16.21 -0.50
C ILE A 97 29.62 17.62 -1.08
N SER A 98 30.57 18.39 -0.52
CA SER A 98 30.91 19.71 -1.06
C SER A 98 31.50 19.62 -2.46
N LEU A 99 32.36 18.63 -2.73
CA LEU A 99 32.94 18.36 -4.05
C LEU A 99 31.87 17.92 -5.06
N THR A 100 31.04 16.94 -4.71
CA THR A 100 29.95 16.44 -5.59
C THR A 100 29.01 17.57 -5.99
N ASN A 101 28.61 18.42 -5.04
CA ASN A 101 27.78 19.60 -5.34
C ASN A 101 28.50 20.60 -6.25
N ARG A 102 29.81 20.79 -6.07
CA ARG A 102 30.65 21.67 -6.90
C ARG A 102 30.77 21.16 -8.34
N VAL A 103 31.03 19.86 -8.53
CA VAL A 103 31.10 19.23 -9.86
C VAL A 103 29.74 19.29 -10.58
N HIS A 104 28.62 19.08 -9.88
CA HIS A 104 27.30 19.21 -10.49
C HIS A 104 26.99 20.64 -10.98
N ARG A 105 27.51 21.66 -10.28
CA ARG A 105 27.38 23.08 -10.65
C ARG A 105 28.39 23.53 -11.71
N PHE A 106 29.33 22.67 -12.11
CA PHE A 106 30.26 22.97 -13.19
C PHE A 106 29.49 23.17 -14.50
N GLN A 107 29.52 24.41 -15.02
CA GLN A 107 28.87 24.77 -16.27
C GLN A 107 29.87 24.66 -17.41
N VAL A 108 29.47 23.97 -18.48
CA VAL A 108 30.29 23.85 -19.69
C VAL A 108 29.91 25.00 -20.64
N PRO A 109 30.86 25.83 -21.10
CA PRO A 109 30.57 26.93 -22.02
C PRO A 109 29.89 26.46 -23.31
N ALA A 110 28.92 27.24 -23.79
CA ALA A 110 28.20 26.95 -25.03
C ALA A 110 29.06 27.18 -26.29
N GLU A 111 30.12 28.00 -26.20
CA GLU A 111 31.02 28.34 -27.30
C GLU A 111 32.49 28.36 -26.79
N PRO A 112 33.48 27.91 -27.58
CA PRO A 112 33.40 27.24 -28.89
C PRO A 112 33.12 25.72 -28.78
N PRO A 113 32.46 25.10 -29.78
CA PRO A 113 32.04 23.69 -29.75
C PRO A 113 33.17 22.66 -29.65
N GLU A 114 34.39 22.99 -30.09
CA GLU A 114 35.51 22.05 -30.17
C GLU A 114 36.07 21.65 -28.79
N LEU A 115 36.08 22.59 -27.82
CA LEU A 115 36.49 22.30 -26.45
C LEU A 115 35.33 21.78 -25.57
N ASN A 116 34.08 21.94 -25.99
CA ASN A 116 32.88 21.48 -25.27
C ASN A 116 32.90 19.96 -25.01
N LYS A 117 33.43 19.20 -25.97
CA LYS A 117 33.61 17.75 -25.80
C LYS A 117 34.60 17.42 -24.66
N SER A 118 35.75 18.09 -24.62
CA SER A 118 36.78 17.87 -23.58
C SER A 118 36.30 18.28 -22.19
N TRP A 119 35.49 19.35 -22.09
CA TRP A 119 34.93 19.83 -20.82
C TRP A 119 33.78 18.96 -20.32
N SER A 120 32.96 18.40 -21.21
CA SER A 120 31.95 17.41 -20.86
C SER A 120 32.60 16.12 -20.37
N GLU A 121 33.61 15.62 -21.08
CA GLU A 121 34.38 14.43 -20.68
C GLU A 121 35.01 14.63 -19.30
N PHE A 122 35.63 15.79 -19.04
CA PHE A 122 36.17 16.10 -17.72
C PHE A 122 35.10 16.10 -16.61
N LYS A 123 33.93 16.69 -16.88
CA LYS A 123 32.84 16.71 -15.91
C LYS A 123 32.35 15.29 -15.60
N ASP A 124 32.21 14.46 -16.61
CA ASP A 124 31.78 13.06 -16.47
C ASP A 124 32.82 12.24 -15.69
N ASP A 125 34.12 12.43 -15.98
CA ASP A 125 35.22 11.80 -15.25
C ASP A 125 35.30 12.26 -13.79
N ALA A 126 35.05 13.55 -13.52
CA ALA A 126 35.02 14.08 -12.16
C ALA A 126 33.82 13.54 -11.36
N ILE A 127 32.65 13.37 -11.99
CA ILE A 127 31.48 12.72 -11.38
C ILE A 127 31.81 11.26 -11.07
N ALA A 128 32.40 10.52 -12.02
CA ALA A 128 32.81 9.14 -11.81
C ALA A 128 33.81 9.00 -10.65
N SER A 129 34.78 9.93 -10.56
CA SER A 129 35.75 9.99 -9.46
C SER A 129 35.07 10.23 -8.10
N CYS A 130 34.04 11.09 -8.04
CA CYS A 130 33.27 11.30 -6.80
C CYS A 130 32.55 10.01 -6.36
N ILE A 131 31.91 9.31 -7.31
CA ILE A 131 31.22 8.02 -7.04
C ILE A 131 32.22 6.96 -6.56
N GLU A 132 33.41 6.90 -7.17
CA GLU A 132 34.46 5.98 -6.74
C GLU A 132 34.92 6.27 -5.31
N LEU A 133 35.10 7.54 -4.95
CA LEU A 133 35.46 7.95 -3.59
C LEU A 133 34.36 7.62 -2.57
N GLU A 134 33.09 7.81 -2.94
CA GLU A 134 31.94 7.41 -2.12
C GLU A 134 31.95 5.89 -1.87
N ALA A 135 32.09 5.08 -2.92
CA ALA A 135 32.15 3.63 -2.80
C ALA A 135 33.36 3.14 -1.99
N ASN A 136 34.52 3.78 -2.15
CA ASN A 136 35.72 3.48 -1.40
C ASN A 136 35.56 3.81 0.10
N LEU A 137 34.88 4.91 0.44
CA LEU A 137 34.56 5.25 1.82
C LEU A 137 33.55 4.26 2.41
N GLU A 138 32.46 3.95 1.69
CA GLU A 138 31.42 3.02 2.14
C GLU A 138 31.96 1.60 2.36
N SER A 139 32.78 1.09 1.43
CA SER A 139 33.39 -0.24 1.57
C SER A 139 34.32 -0.33 2.78
N LYS A 140 35.02 0.75 3.14
CA LYS A 140 35.89 0.82 4.32
C LYS A 140 35.08 0.93 5.61
N LEU A 141 33.94 1.64 5.60
CA LEU A 141 32.99 1.62 6.71
C LEU A 141 32.38 0.22 6.92
N MET A 142 32.00 -0.45 5.83
CA MET A 142 31.45 -1.82 5.84
C MET A 142 32.45 -2.86 6.38
N LYS A 143 33.74 -2.75 6.05
CA LYS A 143 34.81 -3.62 6.59
C LYS A 143 35.03 -3.39 8.10
N SER A 144 34.74 -2.20 8.62
CA SER A 144 34.72 -1.96 10.08
C SER A 144 33.48 -2.53 10.75
N VAL A 145 32.35 -2.63 10.02
CA VAL A 145 31.07 -3.17 10.51
C VAL A 145 30.99 -4.70 10.41
N THR A 146 31.79 -5.36 9.56
CA THR A 146 31.77 -6.84 9.47
C THR A 146 32.28 -7.53 10.75
N THR A 147 32.92 -6.80 11.67
CA THR A 147 33.25 -7.31 13.02
C THR A 147 32.21 -7.00 14.08
N ASN A 148 31.16 -6.21 13.80
CA ASN A 148 30.11 -5.90 14.76
C ASN A 148 28.73 -5.85 14.08
N ILE A 149 28.00 -6.96 14.15
CA ILE A 149 26.57 -7.05 13.81
C ILE A 149 25.78 -6.23 14.84
N ILE A 150 25.31 -5.03 14.47
CA ILE A 150 24.13 -4.39 15.11
C ILE A 150 23.29 -3.63 14.06
N ALA A 151 21.98 -3.84 14.17
CA ALA A 151 20.83 -3.40 13.37
C ALA A 151 20.65 -1.86 13.20
N PRO A 152 19.80 -1.39 12.26
CA PRO A 152 19.70 0.01 11.86
C PRO A 152 19.08 0.91 12.94
N SER A 153 19.63 2.11 13.06
CA SER A 153 19.23 3.18 13.97
C SER A 153 17.86 3.77 13.59
N SER A 154 16.82 3.24 14.21
CA SER A 154 15.65 4.03 14.60
C SER A 154 15.69 4.13 16.12
N SER A 155 15.71 5.35 16.66
CA SER A 155 15.62 5.59 18.11
C SER A 155 14.21 5.26 18.59
N ASN A 156 13.86 3.97 18.58
CA ASN A 156 12.68 3.46 19.28
C ASN A 156 12.95 3.70 20.77
N LYS A 157 12.38 4.77 21.31
CA LYS A 157 12.44 5.09 22.74
C LYS A 157 11.95 3.86 23.49
N SER A 158 12.83 3.24 24.28
CA SER A 158 12.44 2.12 25.14
C SER A 158 11.36 2.61 26.10
N VAL A 159 10.22 1.92 26.08
CA VAL A 159 9.09 2.18 26.99
C VAL A 159 9.03 1.00 27.95
N PRO A 160 9.13 1.22 29.27
CA PRO A 160 9.05 0.15 30.27
C PRO A 160 7.75 -0.66 30.14
N VAL A 161 7.84 -1.97 30.43
CA VAL A 161 6.76 -2.95 30.25
C VAL A 161 5.46 -2.54 30.94
N PHE A 162 5.54 -1.98 32.16
CA PHE A 162 4.36 -1.53 32.91
C PHE A 162 3.53 -0.43 32.20
N LYS A 163 4.15 0.33 31.29
CA LYS A 163 3.46 1.40 30.52
C LYS A 163 2.81 0.89 29.24
N TRP A 164 2.87 -0.40 28.94
CA TRP A 164 2.32 -0.95 27.71
C TRP A 164 0.79 -1.01 27.71
N GLY A 165 0.16 -0.91 28.89
CA GLY A 165 -1.30 -0.99 29.04
C GLY A 165 -1.86 -2.36 28.64
N LEU A 166 -1.02 -3.40 28.67
CA LEU A 166 -1.36 -4.76 28.32
C LEU A 166 -1.44 -5.60 29.60
N LYS A 167 -2.54 -6.33 29.78
CA LYS A 167 -2.76 -7.21 30.92
C LYS A 167 -3.41 -8.52 30.46
N PHE A 168 -3.01 -9.62 31.09
CA PHE A 168 -3.59 -10.94 30.91
C PHE A 168 -4.19 -11.43 32.20
N ASN A 169 -5.48 -11.75 32.17
CA ASN A 169 -6.27 -12.16 33.33
C ASN A 169 -6.55 -13.68 33.40
N GLY A 170 -6.22 -14.41 32.33
CA GLY A 170 -6.50 -15.85 32.19
C GLY A 170 -7.75 -16.21 31.37
N SER A 171 -8.60 -15.24 31.00
CA SER A 171 -9.82 -15.50 30.21
C SER A 171 -9.71 -15.07 28.75
N THR A 172 -8.82 -14.13 28.44
CA THR A 172 -8.55 -13.68 27.06
C THR A 172 -7.70 -14.70 26.30
N SER A 173 -7.68 -14.64 24.96
CA SER A 173 -6.84 -15.55 24.15
C SER A 173 -5.36 -15.39 24.47
N LEU A 174 -4.75 -16.44 25.05
CA LEU A 174 -3.32 -16.45 25.39
C LEU A 174 -2.44 -16.21 24.17
N ARG A 175 -2.72 -16.87 23.02
CA ARG A 175 -1.93 -16.70 21.79
C ARG A 175 -1.92 -15.26 21.30
N ALA A 176 -3.07 -14.58 21.33
CA ALA A 176 -3.16 -13.17 20.95
C ALA A 176 -2.39 -12.26 21.91
N PHE A 177 -2.42 -12.56 23.22
CA PHE A 177 -1.65 -11.84 24.22
C PHE A 177 -0.14 -12.01 24.00
N LEU A 178 0.36 -13.25 23.86
CA LEU A 178 1.79 -13.52 23.64
C LEU A 178 2.32 -12.91 22.35
N GLU A 179 1.54 -12.99 21.27
CA GLU A 179 1.82 -12.33 19.99
C GLU A 179 1.98 -10.82 20.20
N ARG A 180 1.03 -10.19 20.89
CA ARG A 180 1.07 -8.76 21.19
C ARG A 180 2.25 -8.36 22.06
N VAL A 181 2.59 -9.15 23.08
CA VAL A 181 3.78 -8.93 23.93
C VAL A 181 5.05 -8.94 23.06
N THR A 182 5.18 -9.91 22.17
CA THR A 182 6.34 -10.07 21.28
C THR A 182 6.47 -8.90 20.31
N GLU A 183 5.35 -8.43 19.73
CA GLU A 183 5.32 -7.24 18.88
C GLU A 183 5.77 -5.98 19.63
N LEU A 184 5.26 -5.77 20.86
CA LEU A 184 5.59 -4.60 21.67
C LEU A 184 7.04 -4.63 22.14
N ALA A 185 7.55 -5.80 22.53
CA ALA A 185 8.95 -6.01 22.92
C ALA A 185 9.89 -5.68 21.76
N ARG A 186 9.61 -6.23 20.57
CA ARG A 186 10.39 -5.94 19.35
C ARG A 186 10.33 -4.46 18.98
N ALA A 187 9.15 -3.84 19.02
CA ALA A 187 8.99 -2.43 18.67
C ALA A 187 9.70 -1.47 19.64
N ARG A 188 9.94 -1.89 20.89
CA ARG A 188 10.56 -1.08 21.95
C ARG A 188 11.98 -1.51 22.29
N ASN A 189 12.54 -2.48 21.54
CA ASN A 189 13.86 -3.07 21.78
C ASN A 189 14.03 -3.58 23.21
N VAL A 190 12.99 -4.21 23.78
CA VAL A 190 13.07 -4.84 25.10
C VAL A 190 13.57 -6.26 24.92
N SER A 191 14.65 -6.61 25.62
CA SER A 191 15.21 -7.96 25.61
C SER A 191 14.30 -8.95 26.34
N GLU A 192 14.42 -10.24 26.05
CA GLU A 192 13.63 -11.27 26.75
C GLU A 192 13.94 -11.32 28.26
N ALA A 193 15.16 -10.99 28.66
CA ALA A 193 15.55 -10.90 30.06
C ALA A 193 14.82 -9.74 30.77
N GLU A 194 14.86 -8.53 30.20
CA GLU A 194 14.14 -7.37 30.73
C GLU A 194 12.61 -7.57 30.72
N LEU A 195 12.10 -8.25 29.69
CA LEU A 195 10.70 -8.62 29.58
C LEU A 195 10.30 -9.57 30.72
N TYR A 196 11.15 -10.56 31.02
CA TYR A 196 10.93 -11.49 32.12
C TYR A 196 10.98 -10.77 33.49
N ASP A 197 11.96 -9.90 33.71
CA ASP A 197 12.10 -9.16 34.98
C ASP A 197 10.86 -8.29 35.29
N SER A 198 10.24 -7.75 34.25
CA SER A 198 9.04 -6.90 34.36
C SER A 198 7.74 -7.63 34.02
N CYS A 199 7.75 -8.96 33.80
CA CYS A 199 6.56 -9.68 33.30
C CYS A 199 5.40 -9.73 34.30
N ILE A 200 5.67 -9.57 35.59
CA ILE A 200 4.63 -9.52 36.62
C ILE A 200 3.60 -8.42 36.35
N ASP A 201 4.04 -7.32 35.73
CA ASP A 201 3.18 -6.21 35.33
C ASP A 201 2.28 -6.54 34.13
N LEU A 202 2.49 -7.66 33.45
CA LEU A 202 1.63 -8.11 32.35
C LEU A 202 0.47 -8.99 32.81
N PHE A 203 0.46 -9.42 34.08
CA PHE A 203 -0.55 -10.31 34.62
C PHE A 203 -1.50 -9.61 35.59
N GLU A 204 -2.75 -10.04 35.59
CA GLU A 204 -3.77 -9.66 36.55
C GLU A 204 -4.69 -10.85 36.85
N GLY A 205 -5.60 -10.70 37.82
CA GLY A 205 -6.59 -11.74 38.13
C GLY A 205 -5.98 -13.12 38.42
N GLN A 206 -6.57 -14.17 37.82
CA GLN A 206 -6.17 -15.57 38.04
C GLN A 206 -4.77 -15.87 37.50
N ALA A 207 -4.39 -15.25 36.37
CA ALA A 207 -3.06 -15.42 35.80
C ALA A 207 -1.95 -14.91 36.72
N LEU A 208 -2.18 -13.80 37.44
CA LEU A 208 -1.21 -13.29 38.41
C LEU A 208 -1.07 -14.20 39.63
N ILE A 209 -2.18 -14.78 40.11
CA ILE A 209 -2.15 -15.74 41.23
C ILE A 209 -1.32 -16.96 40.84
N TRP A 210 -1.57 -17.51 39.65
CA TRP A 210 -0.83 -18.62 39.09
C TRP A 210 0.66 -18.29 38.88
N PHE A 211 0.98 -17.12 38.32
CA PHE A 211 2.37 -16.73 38.09
C PHE A 211 3.16 -16.63 39.40
N ARG A 212 2.54 -16.16 40.48
CA ARG A 212 3.17 -16.10 41.81
C ARG A 212 3.54 -17.48 42.36
N SER A 213 2.78 -18.54 42.05
CA SER A 213 3.08 -19.88 42.56
C SER A 213 4.28 -20.52 41.86
N ILE A 214 4.53 -20.19 40.60
CA ILE A 214 5.63 -20.78 39.79
C ILE A 214 6.85 -19.87 39.68
N ARG A 215 6.80 -18.66 40.24
CA ARG A 215 7.84 -17.62 40.07
C ARG A 215 9.26 -18.11 40.40
N HIS A 216 9.39 -19.00 41.38
CA HIS A 216 10.68 -19.53 41.81
C HIS A 216 11.20 -20.68 40.93
N GLU A 217 10.35 -21.28 40.11
CA GLU A 217 10.69 -22.41 39.24
C GLU A 217 11.15 -21.98 37.84
N ILE A 218 10.86 -20.74 37.46
CA ILE A 218 11.06 -20.22 36.11
C ILE A 218 12.07 -19.07 36.19
N THR A 219 13.00 -19.02 35.23
CA THR A 219 14.01 -17.96 35.13
C THR A 219 14.08 -17.32 33.75
N THR A 220 13.38 -17.88 32.76
CA THR A 220 13.44 -17.42 31.37
C THR A 220 12.06 -17.17 30.80
N TRP A 221 11.97 -16.23 29.85
CA TRP A 221 10.74 -15.94 29.13
C TRP A 221 10.21 -17.15 28.33
N PRO A 222 11.03 -17.94 27.60
CA PRO A 222 10.56 -19.13 26.89
C PRO A 222 9.97 -20.22 27.80
N ASP A 223 10.54 -20.42 28.99
CA ASP A 223 10.00 -21.38 29.96
C ASP A 223 8.64 -20.91 30.51
N LEU A 224 8.50 -19.60 30.73
CA LEU A 224 7.24 -18.98 31.14
C LEU A 224 6.16 -19.14 30.06
N THR A 225 6.46 -18.88 28.79
CA THR A 225 5.48 -19.04 27.70
C THR A 225 5.03 -20.49 27.57
N LYS A 226 5.95 -21.46 27.71
CA LYS A 226 5.60 -22.88 27.70
C LYS A 226 4.65 -23.25 28.86
N LYS A 227 4.97 -22.84 30.09
CA LYS A 227 4.09 -23.10 31.26
C LYS A 227 2.73 -22.41 31.12
N LEU A 228 2.70 -21.19 30.56
CA LEU A 228 1.44 -20.47 30.28
C LEU A 228 0.58 -21.27 29.29
N GLU A 229 1.19 -21.81 28.24
CA GLU A 229 0.50 -22.64 27.26
C GLU A 229 -0.06 -23.92 27.89
N GLU A 230 0.68 -24.59 28.76
CA GLU A 230 0.23 -25.81 29.46
C GLU A 230 -0.98 -25.58 30.37
N VAL A 231 -1.11 -24.40 30.97
CA VAL A 231 -2.15 -24.10 31.97
C VAL A 231 -3.36 -23.40 31.38
N PHE A 232 -3.16 -22.50 30.42
CA PHE A 232 -4.22 -21.65 29.86
C PHE A 232 -4.69 -22.07 28.46
N LEU A 233 -4.06 -23.05 27.82
CA LEU A 233 -4.59 -23.66 26.60
C LEU A 233 -5.20 -25.04 26.90
N SER A 234 -6.25 -25.38 26.15
CA SER A 234 -6.81 -26.74 26.15
C SER A 234 -5.75 -27.75 25.71
N SER A 235 -5.76 -28.95 26.29
CA SER A 235 -4.85 -30.03 25.86
C SER A 235 -5.00 -30.40 24.37
N ASN A 236 -6.19 -30.18 23.80
CA ASN A 236 -6.50 -30.43 22.39
C ASN A 236 -6.56 -29.12 21.56
N TYR A 237 -5.96 -28.02 22.05
CA TYR A 237 -6.07 -26.70 21.42
C TYR A 237 -5.75 -26.70 19.92
N ASN A 238 -4.69 -27.42 19.50
CA ASN A 238 -4.29 -27.45 18.10
C ASN A 238 -5.31 -28.19 17.21
N GLU A 239 -5.93 -29.25 17.73
CA GLU A 239 -7.00 -29.98 17.02
C GLU A 239 -8.26 -29.11 16.91
N GLU A 240 -8.68 -28.49 18.03
CA GLU A 240 -9.83 -27.58 18.07
C GLU A 240 -9.65 -26.38 17.13
N LEU A 241 -8.46 -25.79 17.09
CA LEU A 241 -8.12 -24.69 16.20
C LEU A 241 -8.13 -25.12 14.73
N LEU A 242 -7.56 -26.29 14.40
CA LEU A 242 -7.60 -26.82 13.04
C LEU A 242 -9.04 -27.04 12.56
N ASP A 243 -9.88 -27.52 13.47
CA ASP A 243 -11.31 -27.72 13.25
C ASP A 243 -12.06 -26.39 13.04
N GLU A 244 -11.74 -25.37 13.83
CA GLU A 244 -12.23 -24.01 13.64
C GLU A 244 -11.83 -23.45 12.26
N ILE A 245 -10.55 -23.59 11.89
CA ILE A 245 -10.01 -23.18 10.59
C ILE A 245 -10.77 -23.84 9.45
N LYS A 246 -11.01 -25.16 9.54
CA LYS A 246 -11.76 -25.91 8.51
C LYS A 246 -13.21 -25.45 8.39
N ARG A 247 -13.83 -25.01 9.49
CA ARG A 247 -15.22 -24.52 9.53
C ARG A 247 -15.36 -23.03 9.19
N ARG A 248 -14.30 -22.24 9.31
CA ARG A 248 -14.33 -20.79 9.05
C ARG A 248 -14.53 -20.51 7.55
N THR A 249 -15.70 -19.99 7.21
CA THR A 249 -16.07 -19.56 5.85
C THR A 249 -16.11 -18.04 5.74
N GLN A 250 -15.89 -17.50 4.54
CA GLN A 250 -15.92 -16.05 4.28
C GLN A 250 -17.31 -15.47 4.57
N GLY A 251 -17.35 -14.38 5.34
CA GLY A 251 -18.58 -13.66 5.65
C GLY A 251 -19.17 -12.94 4.43
N ARG A 252 -20.50 -12.78 4.39
CA ARG A 252 -21.23 -12.11 3.28
C ARG A 252 -20.70 -10.70 2.92
N ASN A 253 -20.23 -9.97 3.92
CA ASN A 253 -19.73 -8.59 3.80
C ASN A 253 -18.22 -8.50 4.07
N GLU A 254 -17.53 -9.64 4.18
CA GLU A 254 -16.12 -9.69 4.49
C GLU A 254 -15.31 -9.55 3.19
N PRO A 255 -14.46 -8.52 3.04
CA PRO A 255 -13.59 -8.40 1.88
C PRO A 255 -12.66 -9.61 1.77
N ILE A 256 -12.47 -10.12 0.54
CA ILE A 256 -11.66 -11.32 0.30
C ILE A 256 -10.23 -11.22 0.89
N ALA A 257 -9.61 -10.04 0.79
CA ALA A 257 -8.28 -9.82 1.35
C ALA A 257 -8.26 -9.94 2.89
N MET A 258 -9.29 -9.43 3.56
CA MET A 258 -9.41 -9.53 5.03
C MET A 258 -9.71 -10.95 5.48
N PHE A 259 -10.54 -11.68 4.73
CA PHE A 259 -10.78 -13.10 4.97
C PHE A 259 -9.49 -13.92 4.88
N ILE A 260 -8.73 -13.76 3.79
CA ILE A 260 -7.48 -14.49 3.58
C ILE A 260 -6.45 -14.12 4.66
N ALA A 261 -6.33 -12.84 5.01
CA ALA A 261 -5.46 -12.40 6.10
C ALA A 261 -5.87 -13.05 7.44
N THR A 262 -7.17 -13.10 7.75
CA THR A 262 -7.68 -13.77 8.96
C THR A 262 -7.32 -15.25 8.96
N MET A 263 -7.53 -15.95 7.84
CA MET A 263 -7.15 -17.36 7.70
C MET A 263 -5.65 -17.58 7.88
N GLN A 264 -4.79 -16.72 7.30
CA GLN A 264 -3.34 -16.77 7.49
C GLN A 264 -2.94 -16.60 8.96
N ASN A 265 -3.58 -15.68 9.68
CA ASN A 265 -3.34 -15.50 11.11
C ASN A 265 -3.74 -16.75 11.92
N LEU A 266 -4.83 -17.43 11.55
CA LEU A 266 -5.21 -18.69 12.19
C LEU A 266 -4.19 -19.81 11.90
N PHE A 267 -3.73 -19.95 10.65
CA PHE A 267 -2.71 -20.95 10.28
C PHE A 267 -1.39 -20.73 11.04
N ASN A 268 -0.96 -19.47 11.21
CA ASN A 268 0.26 -19.13 11.94
C ASN A 268 0.21 -19.47 13.44
N ARG A 269 -1.00 -19.71 13.99
CA ARG A 269 -1.20 -20.07 15.40
C ARG A 269 -1.21 -21.59 15.66
N LEU A 270 -1.14 -22.40 14.60
CA LEU A 270 -0.98 -23.85 14.73
C LEU A 270 0.43 -24.17 15.21
N SER A 271 0.55 -25.11 16.15
CA SER A 271 1.87 -25.58 16.62
C SER A 271 2.65 -26.28 15.51
N SER A 272 1.95 -26.86 14.53
CA SER A 272 2.54 -27.48 13.34
C SER A 272 2.14 -26.68 12.11
N PRO A 273 3.10 -26.10 11.36
CA PRO A 273 2.80 -25.31 10.19
C PRO A 273 2.19 -26.19 9.09
N MET A 274 1.09 -25.73 8.50
CA MET A 274 0.45 -26.37 7.35
C MET A 274 1.13 -25.93 6.06
N SER A 275 1.22 -26.81 5.07
CA SER A 275 1.81 -26.46 3.77
C SER A 275 0.98 -25.40 3.04
N ASN A 276 1.63 -24.53 2.25
CA ASN A 276 0.96 -23.48 1.50
C ASN A 276 -0.14 -24.03 0.55
N ALA A 277 0.08 -25.22 -0.02
CA ALA A 277 -0.90 -25.87 -0.91
C ALA A 277 -2.15 -26.32 -0.15
N GLU A 278 -1.99 -26.88 1.04
CA GLU A 278 -3.12 -27.29 1.89
C GLU A 278 -3.89 -26.09 2.43
N GLN A 279 -3.17 -25.05 2.87
CA GLN A 279 -3.78 -23.79 3.30
C GLN A 279 -4.64 -23.21 2.17
N LEU A 280 -4.10 -23.14 0.95
CA LEU A 280 -4.81 -22.63 -0.22
C LEU A 280 -6.03 -23.47 -0.57
N LYS A 281 -5.94 -24.81 -0.45
CA LYS A 281 -7.06 -25.73 -0.65
C LYS A 281 -8.21 -25.46 0.34
N ILE A 282 -7.89 -25.25 1.62
CA ILE A 282 -8.89 -24.91 2.65
C ILE A 282 -9.51 -23.55 2.34
N ILE A 283 -8.68 -22.53 2.07
CA ILE A 283 -9.16 -21.18 1.73
C ILE A 283 -10.10 -21.24 0.53
N ARG A 284 -9.72 -21.90 -0.58
CA ARG A 284 -10.53 -21.99 -1.81
C ARG A 284 -11.88 -22.68 -1.59
N ARG A 285 -11.96 -23.64 -0.66
CA ARG A 285 -13.24 -24.28 -0.29
C ARG A 285 -14.13 -23.36 0.53
N ASN A 286 -13.54 -22.43 1.28
CA ASN A 286 -14.22 -21.66 2.31
C ASN A 286 -14.52 -20.19 1.90
N ILE A 287 -14.14 -19.75 0.70
CA ILE A 287 -14.55 -18.46 0.13
C ILE A 287 -16.04 -18.45 -0.26
N LEU A 288 -16.59 -17.25 -0.53
CA LEU A 288 -17.99 -17.12 -0.96
C LEU A 288 -18.28 -17.89 -2.25
N PRO A 289 -19.46 -18.53 -2.38
CA PRO A 289 -19.86 -19.29 -3.57
C PRO A 289 -19.74 -18.52 -4.89
N LYS A 290 -20.00 -17.20 -4.87
CA LYS A 290 -19.87 -16.31 -6.06
C LYS A 290 -18.47 -16.34 -6.69
N TYR A 291 -17.44 -16.60 -5.89
CA TYR A 291 -16.07 -16.73 -6.38
C TYR A 291 -15.80 -18.17 -6.83
N ILE A 292 -16.29 -19.16 -6.09
CA ILE A 292 -16.11 -20.59 -6.40
C ILE A 292 -16.61 -20.91 -7.82
N GLU A 293 -17.81 -20.44 -8.17
CA GLU A 293 -18.40 -20.67 -9.50
C GLU A 293 -17.54 -20.12 -10.64
N ARG A 294 -16.98 -18.91 -10.46
CA ARG A 294 -16.19 -18.24 -11.50
C ARG A 294 -14.75 -18.70 -11.58
N LEU A 295 -14.23 -19.26 -10.48
CA LEU A 295 -12.87 -19.78 -10.37
C LEU A 295 -12.81 -21.31 -10.53
N ALA A 296 -13.90 -21.97 -10.92
CA ALA A 296 -13.96 -23.43 -10.98
C ALA A 296 -12.93 -24.05 -11.95
N LEU A 297 -12.68 -23.37 -13.07
CA LEU A 297 -11.78 -23.86 -14.14
C LEU A 297 -10.37 -23.24 -14.08
N THR A 298 -10.10 -22.41 -13.08
CA THR A 298 -8.80 -21.73 -12.94
C THR A 298 -7.92 -22.49 -11.96
N ASP A 299 -6.69 -22.79 -12.39
CA ASP A 299 -5.64 -23.28 -11.52
C ASP A 299 -5.01 -22.09 -10.78
N ILE A 300 -5.01 -22.15 -9.46
CA ILE A 300 -4.55 -21.07 -8.59
C ILE A 300 -3.51 -21.66 -7.66
N ASN A 301 -2.31 -21.09 -7.68
CA ASN A 301 -1.16 -21.62 -6.95
C ASN A 301 -0.72 -20.72 -5.79
N SER A 302 -1.30 -19.52 -5.67
CA SER A 302 -0.96 -18.56 -4.62
C SER A 302 -2.19 -17.87 -4.03
N THR A 303 -2.09 -17.50 -2.74
CA THR A 303 -3.10 -16.66 -2.08
C THR A 303 -3.15 -15.25 -2.68
N THR A 304 -2.02 -14.73 -3.16
CA THR A 304 -1.94 -13.41 -3.81
C THR A 304 -2.69 -13.39 -5.14
N GLU A 305 -2.50 -14.44 -5.94
CA GLU A 305 -3.22 -14.69 -7.18
C GLU A 305 -4.73 -14.79 -6.93
N LEU A 306 -5.14 -15.58 -5.92
CA LEU A 306 -6.54 -15.69 -5.50
C LEU A 306 -7.16 -14.33 -5.17
N ILE A 307 -6.47 -13.49 -4.40
CA ILE A 307 -6.94 -12.13 -4.07
C ILE A 307 -7.14 -11.31 -5.35
N SER A 308 -6.17 -11.37 -6.28
CA SER A 308 -6.23 -10.59 -7.53
C SER A 308 -7.42 -11.01 -8.41
N LEU A 309 -7.69 -12.32 -8.52
CA LEU A 309 -8.79 -12.87 -9.30
C LEU A 309 -10.15 -12.52 -8.68
N CYS A 310 -10.27 -12.65 -7.37
CA CYS A 310 -11.50 -12.25 -6.66
C CYS A 310 -11.78 -10.75 -6.79
N LYS A 311 -10.75 -9.89 -6.76
CA LYS A 311 -10.91 -8.45 -7.02
C LYS A 311 -11.43 -8.18 -8.43
N LYS A 312 -10.85 -8.82 -9.45
CA LYS A 312 -11.34 -8.73 -10.84
C LYS A 312 -12.80 -9.18 -10.97
N ILE A 313 -13.19 -10.24 -10.26
CA ILE A 313 -14.57 -10.71 -10.21
C ILE A 313 -15.50 -9.66 -9.59
N ASP A 314 -15.07 -9.02 -8.50
CA ASP A 314 -15.86 -7.96 -7.86
C ASP A 314 -15.99 -6.73 -8.77
N GLU A 315 -14.91 -6.31 -9.45
CA GLU A 315 -14.93 -5.25 -10.46
C GLU A 315 -15.89 -5.59 -11.61
N ALA A 316 -15.79 -6.79 -12.19
CA ALA A 316 -16.69 -7.25 -13.24
C ALA A 316 -18.16 -7.26 -12.77
N THR A 317 -18.41 -7.64 -11.53
CA THR A 317 -19.76 -7.62 -10.93
C THR A 317 -20.28 -6.19 -10.75
N GLN A 318 -19.41 -5.25 -10.34
CA GLN A 318 -19.77 -3.84 -10.27
C GLN A 318 -20.09 -3.26 -11.65
N HIS A 319 -19.31 -3.61 -12.67
CA HIS A 319 -19.60 -3.23 -14.05
C HIS A 319 -20.93 -3.81 -14.55
N GLN A 320 -21.19 -5.08 -14.26
CA GLN A 320 -22.46 -5.75 -14.60
C GLN A 320 -23.66 -5.06 -13.94
N ASN A 321 -23.54 -4.65 -12.67
CA ASN A 321 -24.62 -3.96 -11.96
C ASN A 321 -24.87 -2.53 -12.48
N LYS A 322 -23.85 -1.88 -13.04
CA LYS A 322 -23.96 -0.56 -13.68
C LYS A 322 -24.42 -0.63 -15.13
N TYR A 323 -24.34 -1.80 -15.75
CA TYR A 323 -24.71 -1.97 -17.15
C TYR A 323 -26.20 -1.67 -17.34
N THR A 324 -26.48 -0.70 -18.21
CA THR A 324 -27.82 -0.46 -18.72
C THR A 324 -27.79 -0.64 -20.23
N PRO A 325 -28.72 -1.41 -20.82
CA PRO A 325 -28.84 -1.49 -22.27
C PRO A 325 -28.94 -0.09 -22.91
N PRO A 326 -28.45 0.08 -24.16
CA PRO A 326 -28.52 1.35 -24.86
C PRO A 326 -29.96 1.90 -24.88
N LYS A 327 -30.14 3.15 -24.48
CA LYS A 327 -31.44 3.83 -24.55
C LYS A 327 -31.63 4.43 -25.95
N HIS A 328 -32.80 4.23 -26.53
CA HIS A 328 -33.17 4.82 -27.82
C HIS A 328 -33.43 6.34 -27.75
N SER A 329 -33.75 6.87 -26.58
CA SER A 329 -34.04 8.29 -26.39
C SER A 329 -32.73 9.06 -26.17
N SER A 330 -32.38 9.93 -27.12
CA SER A 330 -31.19 10.80 -27.16
C SER A 330 -29.87 10.17 -27.65
N CYS A 331 -29.91 9.35 -28.69
CA CYS A 331 -28.69 9.05 -29.46
C CYS A 331 -28.39 10.22 -30.42
N MET A 332 -27.14 10.70 -30.45
CA MET A 332 -26.70 11.72 -31.42
C MET A 332 -26.65 11.12 -32.83
N GLU A 333 -26.13 9.90 -32.96
CA GLU A 333 -26.01 9.16 -34.23
C GLU A 333 -27.14 8.14 -34.33
N THR A 334 -28.26 8.56 -34.91
CA THR A 334 -29.50 7.78 -34.90
C THR A 334 -29.43 6.55 -35.83
N ASP A 335 -28.58 6.58 -36.84
CA ASP A 335 -28.31 5.50 -37.80
C ASP A 335 -27.49 4.34 -37.20
N LEU A 336 -26.68 4.61 -36.18
CA LEU A 336 -25.89 3.62 -35.43
C LEU A 336 -26.54 3.18 -34.11
N ALA A 337 -27.71 3.73 -33.76
CA ALA A 337 -28.41 3.39 -32.53
C ALA A 337 -28.78 1.89 -32.51
N TYR A 338 -28.57 1.24 -31.36
CA TYR A 338 -29.01 -0.15 -31.15
C TYR A 338 -30.50 -0.25 -31.46
N VAL A 339 -30.89 -1.13 -32.39
CA VAL A 339 -32.30 -1.44 -32.68
C VAL A 339 -32.61 -2.82 -32.14
N ASP A 340 -33.50 -2.89 -31.15
CA ASP A 340 -34.05 -4.15 -30.68
C ASP A 340 -34.90 -4.74 -31.82
N ARG A 341 -34.27 -5.53 -32.69
CA ARG A 341 -34.90 -6.04 -33.92
C ARG A 341 -35.88 -7.14 -33.53
N PRO A 342 -37.20 -6.97 -33.67
CA PRO A 342 -38.10 -8.10 -33.58
C PRO A 342 -37.79 -8.98 -34.79
N CYS A 343 -37.49 -10.25 -34.57
CA CYS A 343 -37.42 -11.21 -35.65
C CYS A 343 -38.84 -11.42 -36.22
N THR A 344 -39.28 -10.54 -37.11
CA THR A 344 -40.47 -10.71 -37.92
C THR A 344 -40.04 -10.89 -39.36
N SER A 345 -39.66 -12.11 -39.71
CA SER A 345 -39.74 -12.60 -41.08
C SER A 345 -41.21 -12.80 -41.46
N THR A 346 -41.96 -11.71 -41.62
CA THR A 346 -43.22 -11.78 -42.38
C THR A 346 -42.88 -11.73 -43.86
N ARG A 347 -42.40 -12.86 -44.40
CA ARG A 347 -42.67 -13.21 -45.79
C ARG A 347 -44.08 -13.77 -45.82
N THR A 348 -45.00 -12.99 -46.36
CA THR A 348 -46.28 -13.49 -46.86
C THR A 348 -46.00 -14.47 -47.98
N ASP A 349 -46.10 -15.76 -47.71
CA ASP A 349 -46.51 -16.71 -48.73
C ASP A 349 -47.49 -17.72 -48.15
N LYS A 350 -48.58 -17.87 -48.89
CA LYS A 350 -49.67 -18.80 -48.63
C LYS A 350 -49.13 -20.22 -48.77
N THR A 351 -49.44 -21.11 -47.83
CA THR A 351 -50.22 -22.35 -48.04
C THR A 351 -50.05 -23.34 -46.88
N SER A 352 -51.19 -23.88 -46.45
CA SER A 352 -51.43 -25.22 -45.88
C SER A 352 -50.62 -25.73 -44.68
N GLY A 353 -51.35 -26.09 -43.61
CA GLY A 353 -50.97 -27.21 -42.72
C GLY A 353 -51.01 -26.91 -41.22
N THR A 354 -52.19 -27.04 -40.60
CA THR A 354 -52.28 -27.43 -39.18
C THR A 354 -51.70 -28.85 -39.00
N PRO A 355 -51.05 -29.21 -37.87
CA PRO A 355 -51.79 -29.42 -36.62
C PRO A 355 -51.11 -29.03 -35.29
N LYS A 356 -51.93 -28.40 -34.45
CA LYS A 356 -52.10 -28.56 -32.99
C LYS A 356 -50.90 -29.06 -32.16
N THR A 357 -50.43 -28.20 -31.27
CA THR A 357 -50.10 -28.61 -29.88
C THR A 357 -50.48 -27.50 -28.89
N LYS A 358 -51.08 -27.93 -27.79
CA LYS A 358 -51.76 -27.14 -26.75
C LYS A 358 -50.76 -26.32 -25.94
N ILE A 359 -50.93 -25.00 -25.88
CA ILE A 359 -50.35 -24.18 -24.81
C ILE A 359 -51.46 -23.37 -24.15
N LYS A 360 -51.49 -23.52 -22.82
CA LYS A 360 -52.52 -23.14 -21.87
C LYS A 360 -52.78 -21.63 -21.84
N ASP A 361 -54.06 -21.29 -21.70
CA ASP A 361 -54.63 -19.96 -21.49
C ASP A 361 -53.82 -19.08 -20.52
N LYS A 362 -53.37 -17.92 -21.02
CA LYS A 362 -52.99 -16.77 -20.21
C LYS A 362 -53.56 -15.49 -20.82
N ASN A 363 -54.56 -14.95 -20.13
CA ASN A 363 -55.08 -13.58 -20.21
C ASN A 363 -55.38 -13.03 -21.62
N ILE A 364 -56.45 -13.52 -22.23
CA ILE A 364 -57.12 -12.81 -23.32
C ILE A 364 -57.73 -11.52 -22.75
N VAL A 365 -57.04 -10.39 -22.98
CA VAL A 365 -57.50 -9.07 -22.55
C VAL A 365 -58.78 -8.69 -23.29
N THR A 366 -59.81 -8.30 -22.53
CA THR A 366 -61.09 -7.85 -23.08
C THR A 366 -61.06 -6.32 -23.24
N CYS A 367 -61.38 -5.83 -24.43
CA CYS A 367 -61.37 -4.40 -24.72
C CYS A 367 -62.47 -3.67 -23.94
N TRP A 368 -62.12 -2.65 -23.14
CA TRP A 368 -63.10 -1.85 -22.40
C TRP A 368 -63.93 -0.89 -23.27
N ASN A 369 -63.62 -0.73 -24.56
CA ASN A 369 -64.43 0.09 -25.47
C ASN A 369 -65.55 -0.73 -26.15
N CYS A 370 -65.24 -1.95 -26.63
CA CYS A 370 -66.17 -2.75 -27.43
C CYS A 370 -66.48 -4.14 -26.85
N HIS A 371 -65.89 -4.49 -25.70
CA HIS A 371 -66.00 -5.79 -25.04
C HIS A 371 -65.60 -7.02 -25.86
N ILE A 372 -64.90 -6.80 -26.98
CA ILE A 372 -64.32 -7.89 -27.77
C ILE A 372 -62.96 -8.27 -27.18
N LYS A 373 -62.74 -9.56 -27.07
CA LYS A 373 -61.51 -10.20 -26.60
C LYS A 373 -60.39 -10.07 -27.64
N GLY A 374 -59.15 -9.90 -27.19
CA GLY A 374 -57.95 -9.95 -28.04
C GLY A 374 -57.28 -8.61 -28.34
N HIS A 375 -57.82 -7.48 -27.85
CA HIS A 375 -57.16 -6.18 -27.94
C HIS A 375 -57.52 -5.28 -26.75
N LYS A 376 -56.70 -4.27 -26.49
CA LYS A 376 -56.96 -3.23 -25.47
C LYS A 376 -57.71 -2.05 -26.11
N PHE A 377 -58.37 -1.21 -25.29
CA PHE A 377 -59.21 -0.11 -25.80
C PHE A 377 -58.44 0.91 -26.67
N ASN A 378 -57.15 1.08 -26.41
CA ASN A 378 -56.24 2.00 -27.12
C ASN A 378 -55.96 1.57 -28.58
N VAL A 379 -56.16 0.30 -28.90
CA VAL A 379 -56.04 -0.25 -30.26
C VAL A 379 -57.41 -0.65 -30.85
N CYS A 380 -58.52 -0.20 -30.24
CA CYS A 380 -59.87 -0.49 -30.71
C CYS A 380 -60.23 0.35 -31.94
N ARG A 381 -60.72 -0.32 -33.01
CA ARG A 381 -61.16 0.31 -34.26
C ARG A 381 -62.64 0.75 -34.26
N LYS A 382 -63.40 0.42 -33.20
CA LYS A 382 -64.80 0.86 -33.04
C LYS A 382 -64.86 2.29 -32.50
N PRO A 383 -65.94 3.05 -32.78
CA PRO A 383 -66.12 4.40 -32.23
C PRO A 383 -65.92 4.41 -30.71
N LYS A 384 -65.29 5.48 -30.21
CA LYS A 384 -64.88 5.58 -28.80
C LYS A 384 -66.11 5.89 -27.93
N ASN A 385 -66.52 4.91 -27.13
CA ASN A 385 -67.51 5.09 -26.08
C ASN A 385 -66.85 5.61 -24.81
N LYS A 386 -67.63 6.31 -23.97
CA LYS A 386 -67.16 6.78 -22.66
C LYS A 386 -67.13 5.58 -21.72
N PHE A 387 -66.03 5.35 -21.02
CA PHE A 387 -65.93 4.34 -19.97
C PHE A 387 -64.90 4.75 -18.91
N CYS A 388 -64.97 4.15 -17.73
CA CYS A 388 -64.10 4.50 -16.63
C CYS A 388 -62.73 3.84 -16.80
N TYR A 389 -61.67 4.64 -16.93
CA TYR A 389 -60.30 4.15 -17.09
C TYR A 389 -59.74 3.36 -15.89
N LYS A 390 -60.39 3.41 -14.72
CA LYS A 390 -59.94 2.68 -13.51
C LYS A 390 -60.60 1.31 -13.35
N CYS A 391 -61.88 1.15 -13.70
CA CYS A 391 -62.62 -0.10 -13.48
C CYS A 391 -63.37 -0.65 -14.71
N GLY A 392 -63.34 0.05 -15.85
CA GLY A 392 -63.95 -0.40 -17.10
C GLY A 392 -65.48 -0.27 -17.20
N LYS A 393 -66.16 0.40 -16.26
CA LYS A 393 -67.63 0.63 -16.33
C LYS A 393 -67.99 1.55 -17.51
N GLN A 394 -69.02 1.17 -18.28
CA GLN A 394 -69.49 1.92 -19.46
C GLN A 394 -70.23 3.22 -19.11
N ASN A 395 -70.19 4.17 -20.02
CA ASN A 395 -70.84 5.49 -20.01
C ASN A 395 -70.51 6.41 -18.83
N LEU A 396 -69.48 6.08 -18.06
CA LEU A 396 -69.04 6.86 -16.91
C LEU A 396 -67.57 7.24 -17.08
N THR A 397 -67.22 8.49 -16.78
CA THR A 397 -65.81 8.89 -16.63
C THR A 397 -65.33 8.58 -15.22
N ILE A 398 -64.02 8.58 -15.01
CA ILE A 398 -63.41 8.33 -13.69
C ILE A 398 -63.95 9.25 -12.58
N ASN A 399 -64.38 10.47 -12.93
CA ASN A 399 -64.95 11.44 -12.00
C ASN A 399 -66.41 11.12 -11.62
N SER A 400 -67.18 10.55 -12.54
CA SER A 400 -68.58 10.13 -12.32
C SER A 400 -68.73 8.69 -11.80
N CYS A 401 -67.66 7.88 -11.84
CA CYS A 401 -67.74 6.45 -11.60
C CYS A 401 -67.63 6.05 -10.10
N GLY A 402 -67.30 6.99 -9.21
CA GLY A 402 -67.18 6.76 -7.75
C GLY A 402 -66.01 5.84 -7.31
N CYS A 403 -65.36 5.13 -8.24
CA CYS A 403 -64.25 4.20 -7.98
C CYS A 403 -62.92 4.87 -7.56
N SER A 404 -62.87 6.20 -7.54
CA SER A 404 -61.68 6.97 -7.16
C SER A 404 -61.50 7.14 -5.65
N LYS A 405 -62.49 6.75 -4.83
CA LYS A 405 -62.47 6.95 -3.37
C LYS A 405 -61.80 5.85 -2.53
N THR A 406 -61.13 4.88 -3.15
CA THR A 406 -60.30 3.93 -2.41
C THR A 406 -58.82 4.24 -2.62
N LYS A 407 -58.22 4.92 -1.63
CA LYS A 407 -56.79 4.81 -1.31
C LYS A 407 -56.66 3.67 -0.31
N ASN A 408 -56.04 2.58 -0.73
CA ASN A 408 -55.16 1.72 0.07
C ASN A 408 -54.24 1.02 -0.91
#